data_AF-A0AAE3DI84-F1
#
_entry.id   AF-A0AAE3DI84-F1
#
_cell.length_a   1.000
_cell.length_b   1.000
_cell.length_c   1.000
_cell.angle_alpha   90.00
_cell.angle_beta   90.00
_cell.angle_gamma   90.00
#
_symmetry.space_group_name_H-M   'P 1'
#
loop_
_entity.id
_entity.type
_entity.pdbx_description
1 polymer ?
#
loop_
_entity_poly.entity_id
_entity_poly.type
_entity_poly.pdbx_seq_one_letter_code
_entity_poly.pdbx_strand_id
1 'polypeptide(L)'
;MTKDEVYEYYLHWRKGSRTLSVEELFSAYTIDQNIFESSSKVINRLFYLVPDFFKSNLRIFIFYEENTFLKDSKQNLKLIQSNLKIQYNKTEYLTV
;
A
#
# COMPACT_ATOMS: atom_id res chain seq x y z
N MET A 1 -0.63 -8.01 7.88
CA MET A 1 -1.88 -8.59 7.35
C MET A 1 -1.58 -9.54 6.22
N THR A 2 -2.49 -10.47 5.92
CA THR A 2 -2.49 -11.25 4.68
C THR A 2 -3.10 -10.44 3.53
N LYS A 3 -2.98 -10.95 2.29
CA LYS A 3 -3.66 -10.35 1.14
C LYS A 3 -5.19 -10.39 1.30
N ASP A 4 -5.72 -11.50 1.80
CA ASP A 4 -7.15 -11.68 2.04
C ASP A 4 -7.68 -10.69 3.09
N GLU A 5 -6.94 -10.46 4.18
CA GLU A 5 -7.31 -9.46 5.17
C GLU A 5 -7.37 -8.05 4.54
N VAL A 6 -6.37 -7.66 3.74
CA VAL A 6 -6.40 -6.37 3.03
C VAL A 6 -7.60 -6.28 2.09
N TYR A 7 -7.92 -7.37 1.39
CA TYR A 7 -9.04 -7.43 0.46
C TYR A 7 -10.39 -7.26 1.19
N GLU A 8 -10.59 -7.92 2.33
CA GLU A 8 -11.79 -7.73 3.16
C GLU A 8 -11.93 -6.26 3.63
N TYR A 9 -10.83 -5.64 4.07
CA TYR A 9 -10.84 -4.21 4.41
C TYR A 9 -11.25 -3.32 3.22
N TYR A 10 -10.74 -3.62 2.02
CA TYR A 10 -11.12 -2.94 0.79
C TYR A 10 -12.62 -3.10 0.49
N LEU A 11 -13.16 -4.31 0.59
CA LEU A 11 -14.58 -4.60 0.37
C LEU A 11 -15.48 -3.81 1.33
N HIS A 12 -15.08 -3.68 2.61
CA HIS A 12 -15.81 -2.87 3.59
C HIS A 12 -15.70 -1.36 3.35
N TRP A 13 -14.54 -0.87 2.88
CA TRP A 13 -14.28 0.55 2.66
C TRP A 13 -14.95 1.12 1.39
N ARG A 14 -15.03 0.31 0.32
CA ARG A 14 -15.49 0.78 -1.01
C ARG A 14 -16.94 1.23 -1.03
N LYS A 15 -17.27 2.21 -1.88
CA LYS A 15 -18.64 2.72 -2.04
C LYS A 15 -19.07 2.89 -3.50
N GLY A 16 -18.15 3.00 -4.47
CA GLY A 16 -18.49 3.03 -5.90
C GLY A 16 -19.11 1.73 -6.40
N SER A 17 -19.23 1.56 -7.71
CA SER A 17 -19.91 0.40 -8.32
C SER A 17 -18.96 -0.76 -8.65
N ARG A 18 -17.76 -0.49 -9.19
CA ARG A 18 -16.80 -1.51 -9.62
C ARG A 18 -15.97 -2.07 -8.45
N THR A 19 -15.98 -3.39 -8.31
CA THR A 19 -15.09 -4.12 -7.39
C THR A 19 -13.87 -4.58 -8.17
N LEU A 20 -12.68 -4.40 -7.60
CA LEU A 20 -11.45 -4.99 -8.14
C LEU A 20 -11.29 -6.43 -7.63
N SER A 21 -10.70 -7.31 -8.42
CA SER A 21 -10.17 -8.59 -7.92
C SER A 21 -8.97 -8.36 -6.99
N VAL A 22 -8.54 -9.41 -6.28
CA VAL A 22 -7.31 -9.34 -5.46
C VAL A 22 -6.10 -8.99 -6.33
N GLU A 23 -5.99 -9.60 -7.51
CA GLU A 23 -4.89 -9.35 -8.46
C GLU A 23 -4.93 -7.91 -8.99
N GLU A 24 -6.11 -7.39 -9.31
CA GLU A 24 -6.28 -5.99 -9.72
C GLU A 24 -5.91 -5.03 -8.58
N LEU A 25 -6.30 -5.34 -7.34
CA LEU A 25 -5.98 -4.53 -6.16
C LEU A 25 -4.46 -4.41 -5.93
N PHE A 26 -3.74 -5.53 -6.11
CA PHE A 26 -2.28 -5.59 -5.95
C PHE A 26 -1.49 -5.27 -7.24
N SER A 27 -2.17 -4.91 -8.33
CA SER A 27 -1.55 -4.37 -9.56
C SER A 27 -1.94 -2.91 -9.82
N ALA A 28 -2.61 -2.27 -8.85
CA ALA A 28 -2.95 -0.86 -8.89
C ALA A 28 -1.69 0.05 -8.95
N TYR A 29 -1.92 1.36 -9.09
CA TYR A 29 -0.84 2.33 -9.06
C TYR A 29 0.01 2.18 -7.80
N THR A 30 1.31 1.98 -8.01
CA THR A 30 2.25 1.80 -6.92
C THR A 30 3.23 2.95 -6.79
N ILE A 31 3.62 3.23 -5.54
CA ILE A 31 4.72 4.14 -5.23
C ILE A 31 5.71 3.36 -4.38
N ASP A 32 6.93 3.22 -4.87
CA ASP A 32 8.04 2.59 -4.16
C ASP A 32 8.88 3.69 -3.50
N GLN A 33 8.93 3.70 -2.17
CA GLN A 33 9.62 4.75 -1.41
C GLN A 33 10.44 4.20 -0.25
N ASN A 34 11.73 4.53 -0.23
CA ASN A 34 12.57 4.37 0.95
C ASN A 34 12.17 5.42 2.00
N ILE A 35 11.64 4.96 3.13
CA ILE A 35 11.24 5.82 4.25
C ILE A 35 12.36 5.99 5.28
N PHE A 36 13.33 5.07 5.28
CA PHE A 36 14.53 5.14 6.10
C PHE A 36 15.66 4.39 5.41
N GLU A 37 16.85 4.99 5.42
CA GLU A 37 18.04 4.37 4.86
C GLU A 37 19.27 4.71 5.71
N SER A 38 20.03 3.68 6.07
CA SER A 38 21.31 3.78 6.77
C SER A 38 22.40 3.01 6.00
N SER A 39 23.61 2.95 6.57
CA SER A 39 24.72 2.15 6.03
C SER A 39 24.46 0.64 6.06
N SER A 40 23.55 0.15 6.91
CA SER A 40 23.30 -1.28 7.12
C SER A 40 21.86 -1.71 6.85
N LYS A 41 20.91 -0.78 6.69
CA LYS A 41 19.47 -1.10 6.64
C LYS A 41 18.72 -0.15 5.71
N VAL A 42 17.71 -0.68 5.02
CA VAL A 42 16.69 0.10 4.30
C VAL A 42 15.32 -0.32 4.79
N ILE A 43 14.45 0.65 5.07
CA ILE A 43 13.02 0.41 5.24
C ILE A 43 12.32 1.09 4.07
N ASN A 44 11.60 0.27 3.32
CA ASN A 44 10.91 0.64 2.12
C ASN A 44 9.41 0.43 2.28
N ARG A 45 8.60 1.28 1.67
CA ARG A 45 7.16 1.08 1.55
C ARG A 45 6.79 1.07 0.07
N LEU A 46 6.21 -0.04 -0.36
CA LEU A 46 5.52 -0.14 -1.64
C LEU A 46 4.05 0.16 -1.39
N PHE A 47 3.64 1.40 -1.67
CA PHE A 47 2.26 1.84 -1.55
C PHE A 47 1.43 1.38 -2.74
N TYR A 48 0.16 1.07 -2.49
CA TYR A 48 -0.87 0.76 -3.47
C TYR A 48 -2.00 1.78 -3.30
N LEU A 49 -2.35 2.45 -4.39
CA LEU A 49 -3.35 3.53 -4.41
C LEU A 49 -4.55 3.10 -5.25
N VAL A 50 -5.70 2.91 -4.59
CA VAL A 50 -6.91 2.42 -5.23
C VAL A 50 -7.99 3.51 -5.19
N PRO A 51 -8.22 4.22 -6.31
CA PRO A 51 -9.22 5.26 -6.37
C PRO A 51 -10.64 4.67 -6.41
N ASP A 52 -11.57 5.36 -5.76
CA ASP A 52 -13.01 5.11 -5.81
C ASP A 52 -13.74 6.45 -5.97
N PHE A 53 -14.68 6.52 -6.89
CA PHE A 53 -15.54 7.69 -7.08
C PHE A 53 -16.92 7.40 -6.50
N PHE A 54 -17.32 8.17 -5.49
CA PHE A 54 -18.64 8.04 -4.89
C PHE A 54 -19.29 9.42 -4.73
N LYS A 55 -20.49 9.58 -5.30
CA LYS A 55 -21.24 10.85 -5.30
C LYS A 55 -20.38 12.04 -5.75
N SER A 56 -19.64 11.88 -6.85
CA SER A 56 -18.75 12.89 -7.42
C SER A 56 -17.55 13.28 -6.55
N ASN A 57 -17.25 12.54 -5.48
CA ASN A 57 -16.05 12.75 -4.68
C ASN A 57 -15.02 11.64 -4.93
N LEU A 58 -13.75 12.03 -5.06
CA LEU A 58 -12.63 11.11 -5.12
C LEU A 58 -12.25 10.65 -3.71
N ARG A 59 -12.18 9.33 -3.55
CA ARG A 59 -11.74 8.64 -2.34
C ARG A 59 -10.58 7.73 -2.75
N ILE A 60 -9.58 7.59 -1.90
CA ILE A 60 -8.45 6.71 -2.19
C ILE A 60 -8.25 5.75 -1.03
N PHE A 61 -8.34 4.46 -1.32
CA PHE A 61 -7.90 3.41 -0.41
C PHE A 61 -6.41 3.24 -0.57
N ILE A 62 -5.68 3.40 0.55
CA ILE A 62 -4.23 3.32 0.57
C ILE A 62 -3.83 2.18 1.49
N PHE A 63 -3.02 1.28 0.97
CA PHE A 63 -2.33 0.26 1.76
C PHE A 63 -0.90 0.13 1.24
N TYR A 64 -0.03 -0.51 1.99
CA TYR A 64 1.36 -0.66 1.60
C TYR A 64 1.98 -1.94 2.15
N GLU A 65 3.00 -2.41 1.44
CA GLU A 65 3.92 -3.44 1.91
C GLU A 65 5.16 -2.76 2.47
N GLU A 66 5.38 -2.90 3.78
CA GLU A 66 6.58 -2.38 4.45
C GLU A 66 7.66 -3.45 4.45
N ASN A 67 8.69 -3.20 3.65
CA ASN A 67 9.82 -4.08 3.44
C ASN A 67 11.02 -3.59 4.25
N THR A 68 11.67 -4.49 4.96
CA THR A 68 12.94 -4.23 5.63
C THR A 68 14.04 -5.04 4.98
N PHE A 69 15.09 -4.33 4.53
CA PHE A 69 16.27 -4.91 3.93
C PHE A 69 17.50 -4.67 4.80
N LEU A 70 18.39 -5.66 4.87
CA LEU A 70 19.76 -5.47 5.35
C LEU A 70 20.70 -5.28 4.16
N LYS A 71 21.68 -4.39 4.33
CA LYS A 71 22.78 -4.18 3.39
C LYS A 71 23.94 -5.09 3.74
N ASP A 72 24.44 -5.85 2.77
CA ASP A 72 25.69 -6.59 2.95
C ASP A 72 26.92 -5.69 2.71
N SER A 73 28.13 -6.24 2.86
CA SER A 73 29.38 -5.51 2.65
C SER A 73 29.57 -4.99 1.21
N LYS A 74 28.79 -5.51 0.25
CA LYS A 74 28.77 -5.09 -1.15
C LYS A 74 27.57 -4.18 -1.46
N GLN A 75 26.84 -3.72 -0.44
CA GLN A 75 25.62 -2.92 -0.55
C GLN A 75 24.44 -3.65 -1.24
N ASN A 76 24.47 -4.98 -1.35
CA ASN A 76 23.30 -5.73 -1.80
C ASN A 76 22.22 -5.74 -0.72
N LEU A 77 20.97 -5.75 -1.16
CA LEU A 77 19.81 -5.79 -0.27
C LEU A 77 19.33 -7.22 -0.08
N LYS A 78 19.22 -7.64 1.18
CA LYS A 78 18.55 -8.88 1.58
C LYS A 78 17.25 -8.54 2.31
N LEU A 79 16.12 -8.94 1.74
CA LEU A 79 14.82 -8.82 2.42
C LEU A 79 14.81 -9.71 3.66
N ILE A 80 14.51 -9.12 4.82
CA ILE A 80 14.39 -9.84 6.09
C ILE A 80 12.97 -9.83 6.64
N GLN A 81 12.15 -8.86 6.23
CA GLN A 81 10.77 -8.75 6.68
C GLN A 81 9.95 -8.01 5.63
N SER A 82 8.73 -8.49 5.38
CA SER A 82 7.71 -7.82 4.60
C SER A 82 6.39 -7.89 5.38
N ASN A 83 5.67 -6.77 5.49
CA ASN A 83 4.35 -6.75 6.14
C ASN A 83 3.37 -5.84 5.40
N LEU A 84 2.18 -6.35 5.11
CA LEU A 84 1.08 -5.53 4.60
C LEU A 84 0.40 -4.74 5.73
N LYS A 85 0.13 -3.46 5.47
CA LYS A 85 -0.49 -2.48 6.37
C LYS A 85 -1.51 -1.60 5.62
N ILE A 86 -2.65 -1.28 6.26
CA ILE A 86 -3.60 -0.28 5.74
C ILE A 86 -3.12 1.08 6.24
N GLN A 87 -3.10 2.06 5.34
CA GLN A 87 -2.91 3.46 5.73
C GLN A 87 -4.27 4.02 6.12
N TYR A 88 -4.47 4.22 7.43
CA TYR A 88 -5.68 4.89 7.92
C TYR A 88 -5.67 6.35 7.50
N ASN A 89 -6.49 6.71 6.51
CA ASN A 89 -6.77 8.09 6.17
C ASN A 89 -8.06 8.51 6.88
N LYS A 90 -7.95 9.48 7.80
CA LYS A 90 -9.13 10.19 8.36
C LYS A 90 -9.85 11.04 7.30
N THR A 91 -9.22 11.30 6.17
CA THR A 91 -9.73 12.19 5.14
C THR A 91 -10.57 11.40 4.16
N GLU A 92 -11.89 11.41 4.37
CA GLU A 92 -12.84 10.65 3.55
C GLU A 92 -13.00 11.18 2.13
N TYR A 93 -12.53 12.40 1.82
CA TYR A 93 -12.73 13.05 0.53
C TYR A 93 -11.54 13.95 0.17
N LEU A 94 -11.01 13.80 -1.05
CA LEU A 94 -10.24 14.85 -1.70
C LEU A 94 -11.23 15.72 -2.48
N THR A 95 -11.40 16.98 -2.06
CA THR A 95 -12.20 17.95 -2.81
C THR A 95 -11.40 18.34 -4.06
N VAL A 96 -11.96 18.08 -5.24
CA VAL A 96 -11.39 18.53 -6.53
C VAL A 96 -11.88 19.95 -6.81
#